data_AF-A0A921DWA3-F1
#
_entry.id   AF-A0A921DWA3-F1
#
_cell.length_a   1.000
_cell.length_b   1.000
_cell.length_c   1.000
_cell.angle_alpha   90.00
_cell.angle_beta   90.00
_cell.angle_gamma   90.00
#
_symmetry.space_group_name_H-M   'P 1'
#
loop_
_entity.id
_entity.type
_entity.pdbx_description
1 polymer ?
#
loop_
_entity_poly.entity_id
_entity_poly.type
_entity_poly.pdbx_seq_one_letter_code
_entity_poly.pdbx_strand_id
1 'polypeptide(L)'
;MSNELLKQAIIKASQEIGIDKIGFTTADNFEHLRPSLVAQKAAGHTTGFEHQNLDERLNPDQIFDQPQSIIAIALAYPTRIKQRPPRTENIRGQF
;
A
#
# COMPACT_ATOMS: atom_id res chain seq x y z
N MET A 1 9.34 -26.94 -7.18
CA MET A 1 9.10 -26.66 -8.62
C MET A 1 7.77 -25.95 -8.88
N SER A 2 6.73 -26.04 -8.03
CA SER A 2 5.42 -25.37 -8.26
C SER A 2 5.41 -23.85 -8.02
N ASN A 3 6.07 -23.37 -6.95
CA ASN A 3 5.93 -21.97 -6.52
C ASN A 3 6.62 -20.97 -7.47
N GLU A 4 7.74 -21.33 -8.07
CA GLU A 4 8.40 -20.48 -9.07
C GLU A 4 7.53 -20.33 -10.33
N LEU A 5 6.93 -21.42 -10.81
CA LEU A 5 6.00 -21.37 -11.94
C LEU A 5 4.77 -20.51 -11.62
N LEU A 6 4.20 -20.66 -10.42
CA LEU A 6 3.09 -19.84 -9.96
C LEU A 6 3.48 -18.36 -9.88
N LYS A 7 4.65 -18.05 -9.30
CA LYS A 7 5.16 -16.68 -9.20
C LYS A 7 5.31 -16.04 -10.58
N GLN A 8 5.85 -16.75 -11.56
CA GLN A 8 5.96 -16.26 -12.94
C GLN A 8 4.59 -16.05 -13.60
N ALA A 9 3.63 -16.96 -13.37
CA ALA A 9 2.26 -16.80 -13.86
C ALA A 9 1.59 -15.55 -13.29
N ILE A 10 1.77 -15.28 -11.99
CA ILE A 10 1.25 -14.06 -11.33
C ILE A 10 1.90 -12.81 -11.91
N ILE A 11 3.22 -12.80 -12.10
CA ILE A 11 3.93 -11.66 -12.69
C ILE A 11 3.38 -11.37 -14.10
N LYS A 12 3.20 -12.40 -14.92
CA LYS A 12 2.63 -12.25 -16.26
C LYS A 12 1.21 -11.68 -16.22
N ALA A 13 0.34 -12.25 -15.39
CA ALA A 13 -1.03 -11.76 -15.23
C ALA A 13 -1.08 -10.31 -14.74
N SER A 14 -0.15 -9.91 -13.84
CA SER A 14 -0.08 -8.54 -13.33
C SER A 14 0.20 -7.51 -14.44
N GLN A 15 1.06 -7.85 -15.39
CA GLN A 15 1.38 -6.98 -16.52
C GLN A 15 0.19 -6.84 -17.47
N GLU A 16 -0.56 -7.93 -17.68
CA GLU A 16 -1.76 -7.94 -18.55
C GLU A 16 -2.86 -7.03 -18.01
N ILE A 17 -2.99 -6.88 -16.69
CA ILE A 17 -4.00 -6.03 -16.05
C ILE A 17 -3.52 -4.61 -15.72
N GLY A 18 -2.29 -4.25 -16.12
CA GLY A 18 -1.76 -2.88 -15.96
C GLY A 18 -1.16 -2.58 -14.59
N ILE A 19 -0.65 -3.57 -13.86
CA ILE A 19 0.20 -3.33 -12.69
C ILE A 19 1.61 -2.96 -13.18
N ASP A 20 2.09 -1.77 -12.81
CA ASP A 20 3.39 -1.26 -13.24
C ASP A 20 4.56 -1.96 -12.53
N LYS A 21 4.36 -2.36 -11.27
CA LYS A 21 5.37 -3.07 -10.49
C LYS A 21 4.76 -4.04 -9.50
N ILE A 22 5.37 -5.21 -9.37
CA ILE A 22 4.99 -6.26 -8.44
C ILE A 22 6.20 -6.76 -7.66
N GLY A 23 5.99 -7.09 -6.39
CA GLY A 23 7.00 -7.64 -5.48
C GLY A 23 6.41 -8.71 -4.57
N PHE A 24 7.28 -9.54 -4.00
CA PHE A 24 6.89 -10.67 -3.16
C PHE A 24 7.77 -10.69 -1.91
N THR A 25 7.16 -10.91 -0.75
CA THR A 25 7.86 -11.11 0.52
C THR A 25 7.17 -12.19 1.36
N THR A 26 7.80 -12.65 2.43
CA THR A 26 7.19 -13.52 3.44
C THR A 26 6.09 -12.78 4.20
N ALA A 27 5.22 -13.52 4.89
CA ALA A 27 4.24 -12.97 5.82
C ALA A 27 4.80 -12.79 7.25
N ASP A 28 6.11 -12.65 7.39
CA ASP A 28 6.75 -12.36 8.67
C ASP A 28 6.25 -11.01 9.23
N ASN A 29 6.26 -10.89 10.55
CA ASN A 29 5.82 -9.67 11.20
C ASN A 29 6.76 -8.48 10.94
N PHE A 30 6.23 -7.28 11.15
CA PHE A 30 6.93 -6.00 11.03
C PHE A 30 7.30 -5.42 12.39
N GLU A 31 7.53 -6.26 13.40
CA GLU A 31 7.69 -5.86 14.81
C GLU A 31 8.85 -4.86 15.02
N HIS A 32 9.87 -4.89 14.14
CA HIS A 32 10.95 -3.90 14.10
C HIS A 32 10.46 -2.45 13.94
N LEU A 33 9.24 -2.22 13.43
CA LEU A 33 8.63 -0.89 13.30
C LEU A 33 7.92 -0.42 14.57
N ARG A 34 7.59 -1.31 15.52
CA ARG A 34 6.80 -0.96 16.71
C ARG A 34 7.39 0.21 17.51
N PRO A 35 8.71 0.23 17.84
CA PRO A 35 9.26 1.32 18.65
C PRO A 35 9.08 2.69 17.99
N SER A 36 9.24 2.77 16.66
CA SER A 36 9.07 4.00 15.90
C SER A 36 7.61 4.47 15.88
N LEU A 37 6.66 3.55 15.70
CA LEU A 37 5.23 3.87 15.68
C LEU A 37 4.71 4.34 17.03
N VAL A 38 5.16 3.70 18.13
CA VAL A 38 4.81 4.13 19.49
C VAL A 38 5.38 5.51 19.79
N ALA A 39 6.63 5.77 19.39
CA ALA A 39 7.24 7.10 19.55
C ALA A 39 6.50 8.18 18.76
N GLN A 40 6.10 7.93 17.51
CA GLN A 40 5.30 8.87 16.72
C GLN A 40 3.95 9.19 17.38
N LYS A 41 3.27 8.17 17.92
CA LYS A 41 2.00 8.35 18.62
C LYS A 41 2.16 9.19 19.89
N ALA A 42 3.19 8.91 20.68
CA ALA A 42 3.50 9.68 21.89
C ALA A 42 3.87 11.14 21.58
N ALA A 43 4.53 11.39 20.44
CA ALA A 43 4.86 12.73 19.97
C ALA A 43 3.68 13.50 19.35
N GLY A 44 2.48 12.89 19.25
CA GLY A 44 1.31 13.54 18.65
C GLY A 44 1.40 13.72 17.13
N HIS A 45 2.23 12.94 16.45
CA HIS A 45 2.42 13.02 14.99
C HIS A 45 1.41 12.18 14.19
N THR A 46 0.45 11.54 14.86
CA THR A 46 -0.59 10.73 14.22
C THR A 46 -1.74 11.59 13.73
N THR A 47 -2.24 11.31 12.53
CA THR A 47 -3.34 12.06 11.90
C THR A 47 -4.72 11.60 12.36
N GLY A 48 -4.82 10.38 12.90
CA GLY A 48 -6.08 9.73 13.29
C GLY A 48 -6.68 8.87 12.19
N PHE A 49 -6.16 8.92 10.96
CA PHE A 49 -6.56 8.04 9.86
C PHE A 49 -5.86 6.68 9.89
N GLU A 50 -4.83 6.52 10.72
CA GLU A 50 -4.12 5.26 10.85
C GLU A 50 -4.96 4.22 11.59
N HIS A 51 -4.78 2.94 11.25
CA HIS A 51 -5.41 1.85 11.98
C HIS A 51 -4.98 1.86 13.45
N GLN A 52 -5.96 1.73 14.35
CA GLN A 52 -5.75 1.96 15.79
C GLN A 52 -5.11 0.76 16.50
N ASN A 53 -5.42 -0.46 16.04
CA ASN A 53 -4.82 -1.66 16.59
C ASN A 53 -3.42 -1.86 15.99
N LEU A 54 -2.39 -1.76 16.84
CA LEU A 54 -1.00 -1.87 16.39
C LEU A 54 -0.61 -3.31 16.06
N ASP A 55 -1.19 -4.30 16.73
CA ASP A 55 -0.86 -5.71 16.49
C ASP A 55 -1.37 -6.14 15.12
N GLU A 56 -2.59 -5.75 14.75
CA GLU A 56 -3.14 -6.01 13.40
C GLU A 56 -2.35 -5.31 12.27
N ARG A 57 -1.61 -4.22 12.59
CA ARG A 57 -0.76 -3.53 11.60
C ARG A 57 0.56 -4.24 11.35
N LEU A 58 1.08 -4.93 12.36
CA LEU A 58 2.43 -5.48 12.35
C LEU A 58 2.45 -6.98 12.13
N ASN A 59 1.36 -7.67 12.46
CA ASN A 59 1.28 -9.13 12.47
C ASN A 59 0.23 -9.60 11.44
N PRO A 60 0.65 -10.03 10.23
CA PRO A 60 -0.27 -10.45 9.18
C PRO A 60 -1.21 -11.61 9.58
N ASP A 61 -0.77 -12.46 10.51
CA ASP A 61 -1.54 -13.57 11.09
C ASP A 61 -2.74 -13.12 11.93
N GLN A 62 -2.81 -11.84 12.32
CA GLN A 62 -3.98 -11.27 13.00
C GLN A 62 -5.12 -10.93 12.03
N ILE A 63 -4.82 -10.78 10.73
CA ILE A 63 -5.77 -10.36 9.70
C ILE A 63 -6.02 -11.43 8.62
N PHE A 64 -5.18 -12.45 8.56
CA PHE A 64 -5.33 -13.60 7.66
C PHE A 64 -5.05 -14.90 8.41
N ASP A 65 -5.71 -15.98 8.01
CA ASP A 65 -5.44 -17.31 8.54
C ASP A 65 -4.16 -17.89 7.91
N GLN A 66 -3.16 -18.18 8.74
CA GLN A 66 -1.87 -18.79 8.39
C GLN A 66 -1.20 -18.20 7.11
N PRO A 67 -1.03 -16.86 7.01
CA PRO A 67 -0.47 -16.24 5.82
C PRO A 67 0.98 -16.70 5.62
N GLN A 68 1.36 -16.95 4.37
CA GLN A 68 2.71 -17.42 4.02
C GLN A 68 3.53 -16.37 3.27
N SER A 69 2.86 -15.49 2.51
CA SER A 69 3.51 -14.46 1.71
C SER A 69 2.62 -13.25 1.50
N ILE A 70 3.24 -12.14 1.11
CA ILE A 70 2.58 -10.89 0.76
C ILE A 70 3.00 -10.53 -0.67
N ILE A 71 2.01 -10.16 -1.50
CA ILE A 71 2.22 -9.66 -2.86
C ILE A 71 2.01 -8.15 -2.84
N ALA A 72 3.08 -7.39 -3.03
CA ALA A 72 3.04 -5.94 -3.10
C ALA A 72 2.88 -5.49 -4.56
N ILE A 73 1.91 -4.62 -4.83
CA ILE A 73 1.67 -4.06 -6.17
C ILE A 73 1.80 -2.54 -6.14
N ALA A 74 2.18 -1.95 -7.27
CA ALA A 74 2.21 -0.50 -7.45
C ALA A 74 1.62 -0.12 -8.81
N LEU A 75 0.87 0.98 -8.81
CA LEU A 75 0.34 1.64 -10.01
C LEU A 75 0.92 3.05 -10.08
N ALA A 76 1.50 3.38 -11.23
CA ALA A 76 2.01 4.69 -11.55
C ALA A 76 0.83 5.61 -11.86
N TYR A 77 0.78 6.75 -11.18
CA TYR A 77 -0.17 7.82 -11.49
C TYR A 77 0.56 9.00 -12.13
N PRO A 78 -0.08 9.72 -13.06
CA PRO A 78 0.53 10.88 -13.68
C PRO A 78 0.78 11.98 -12.65
N THR A 79 2.03 12.42 -12.53
CA THR A 79 2.43 13.51 -11.64
C THR A 79 2.16 14.91 -12.23
N ARG A 80 1.86 14.95 -13.53
CA ARG A 80 1.56 16.19 -14.27
C ARG A 80 0.31 16.00 -15.11
N ILE A 81 -0.55 17.01 -15.07
CA ILE A 81 -1.72 17.08 -15.94
C ILE A 81 -1.24 17.35 -17.37
N LYS A 82 -1.64 16.50 -18.32
CA LYS A 82 -1.28 16.66 -19.75
C LYS A 82 -1.88 17.92 -20.37
N GLN A 83 -3.13 18.20 -20.04
CA GLN A 83 -3.87 19.36 -20.55
C GLN A 83 -4.48 20.11 -19.38
N ARG A 84 -4.09 21.38 -19.21
CA ARG A 84 -4.66 22.21 -18.16
C ARG A 84 -6.17 22.36 -18.41
N PRO A 85 -7.02 22.15 -17.39
CA PRO A 85 -8.44 22.43 -17.54
C PRO A 85 -8.65 23.90 -17.90
N PRO A 86 -9.64 24.22 -18.74
CA PRO A 86 -9.98 25.60 -19.05
C PRO A 86 -10.37 26.33 -17.77
N ARG A 87 -10.07 27.63 -17.71
CA ARG A 87 -10.52 28.46 -16.58
C ARG A 87 -12.03 28.59 -16.68
N THR A 88 -12.73 28.14 -15.66
CA THR A 88 -14.16 28.40 -15.50
C THR A 88 -14.38 29.82 -14.97
N GLU A 89 -15.49 30.45 -15.35
CA GLU A 89 -15.92 31.74 -14.78
C GLU A 89 -16.19 31.63 -13.27
N ASN A 90 -16.59 30.44 -12.82
CA ASN A 90 -16.80 30.13 -11.41
C ASN A 90 -15.45 29.98 -10.68
N ILE A 91 -15.26 30.81 -9.66
CA ILE A 91 -14.12 30.77 -8.75
C ILE A 91 -14.49 29.87 -7.58
N ARG A 92 -13.66 28.84 -7.31
CA ARG A 92 -13.88 27.90 -6.21
C ARG A 92 -13.89 28.67 -4.88
N GLY A 93 -14.99 28.56 -4.10
CA GLY A 93 -15.15 29.23 -2.80
C GLY A 93 -15.82 30.60 -2.86
N GLN A 94 -16.34 31.02 -4.01
CA GLN A 94 -17.27 32.15 -4.11
C GLN A 94 -18.69 31.61 -4.34
N PHE A 95 -19.62 32.03 -3.48
CA PHE A 95 -21.07 31.83 -3.61
C PHE A 95 -21.71 33.13 -4.08
#